data_AF-A0A212DBB7-F1
#
_entry.id   AF-A0A212DBB7-F1
#
_cell.length_a   1.000
_cell.length_b   1.000
_cell.length_c   1.000
_cell.angle_alpha   90.00
_cell.angle_beta   90.00
_cell.angle_gamma   90.00
#
_symmetry.space_group_name_H-M   'P 1'
#
loop_
_entity.id
_entity.type
_entity.pdbx_description
1 polymer ?
#
loop_
_entity_poly.entity_id
_entity_poly.type
_entity_poly.pdbx_seq_one_letter_code
_entity_poly.pdbx_strand_id
1 'polypeptide(L)'
;KGQLLLAPPALTSFNTSAPQDWKRVVLGSSGRTYTCLASCHYCSCPAFAFSVLRKGDSLVCKHLLAVYLSQVMRTCQQLSVSDKQLTDILSAEKTQEA
;
A
#
# COMPACT_ATOMS: atom_id res chain seq x y z
N LYS A 1 19.24 -2.68 -2.52
CA LYS A 1 18.83 -1.76 -1.42
C LYS A 1 17.35 -1.41 -1.55
N GLY A 2 16.46 -2.38 -1.30
CA GLY A 2 15.04 -2.07 -1.13
C GLY A 2 14.77 -1.55 0.28
N GLN A 3 13.68 -0.81 0.44
CA GLN A 3 13.30 -0.21 1.72
C GLN A 3 11.83 -0.52 1.98
N LEU A 4 11.53 -1.05 3.18
CA LEU A 4 10.18 -1.35 3.62
C LEU A 4 9.69 -0.17 4.45
N LEU A 5 8.53 0.40 4.12
CA LEU A 5 7.85 1.33 5.04
C LEU A 5 6.80 0.55 5.85
N LEU A 6 6.97 0.51 7.15
CA LEU A 6 5.91 0.07 8.06
C LEU A 6 5.13 1.31 8.50
N ALA A 7 3.89 1.44 8.04
CA ALA A 7 2.95 2.35 8.66
C ALA A 7 2.03 1.53 9.61
N PRO A 8 1.62 2.11 10.75
CA PRO A 8 0.84 1.40 11.77
C PRO A 8 -0.47 0.79 11.19
N PRO A 9 -1.05 -0.19 11.90
CA PRO A 9 -0.81 -1.63 11.76
C PRO A 9 -1.34 -2.28 10.47
N ALA A 10 -1.73 -1.51 9.44
CA ALA A 10 -2.47 -2.02 8.27
C ALA A 10 -1.82 -1.71 6.91
N LEU A 11 -0.58 -1.19 6.88
CA LEU A 11 0.05 -0.67 5.67
C LEU A 11 1.47 -1.21 5.48
N THR A 12 1.63 -2.16 4.55
CA THR A 12 2.92 -2.71 4.15
C THR A 12 3.32 -2.13 2.80
N SER A 13 4.56 -1.68 2.67
CA SER A 13 4.97 -0.76 1.62
C SER A 13 6.37 -1.13 1.11
N PHE A 14 6.56 -1.27 -0.20
CA PHE A 14 7.84 -1.73 -0.79
C PHE A 14 8.36 -0.77 -1.86
N ASN A 15 9.67 -0.50 -1.85
CA ASN A 15 10.38 0.24 -2.88
C ASN A 15 11.22 -0.71 -3.75
N THR A 16 10.88 -0.82 -5.03
CA THR A 16 11.76 -1.37 -6.06
C THR A 16 12.49 -0.22 -6.75
N SER A 17 13.66 -0.49 -7.33
CA SER A 17 14.73 0.45 -7.74
C SER A 17 14.39 1.57 -8.74
N ALA A 18 13.12 1.94 -8.92
CA ALA A 18 12.68 3.12 -9.67
C ALA A 18 12.11 4.17 -8.68
N PRO A 19 12.72 5.35 -8.54
CA PRO A 19 12.44 6.31 -7.47
C PRO A 19 11.06 7.00 -7.48
N GLN A 20 10.08 6.55 -8.28
CA GLN A 20 8.80 7.25 -8.46
C GLN A 20 7.54 6.39 -8.28
N ASP A 21 7.63 5.05 -8.22
CA ASP A 21 6.44 4.19 -8.10
C ASP A 21 6.46 3.37 -6.82
N TRP A 22 5.93 3.96 -5.75
CA TRP A 22 5.83 3.32 -4.46
C TRP A 22 4.52 2.50 -4.39
N LYS A 23 4.63 1.16 -4.38
CA LYS A 23 3.49 0.26 -4.15
C LYS A 23 3.18 0.16 -2.65
N ARG A 24 1.93 0.44 -2.27
CA ARG A 24 1.39 0.21 -0.91
C ARG A 24 0.35 -0.88 -0.93
N VAL A 25 0.41 -1.76 0.06
CA VAL A 25 -0.61 -2.75 0.35
C VAL A 25 -1.33 -2.32 1.62
N VAL A 26 -2.65 -2.18 1.53
CA VAL A 26 -3.48 -1.72 2.63
C VAL A 26 -4.48 -2.79 3.01
N LEU A 27 -4.63 -3.08 4.30
CA LEU A 27 -5.66 -3.98 4.79
C LEU A 27 -6.98 -3.23 4.91
N GLY A 28 -8.00 -3.67 4.19
CA GLY A 28 -9.35 -3.14 4.33
C GLY A 28 -10.06 -3.67 5.58
N SER A 29 -11.16 -3.00 5.94
CA SER A 29 -12.05 -3.43 7.04
C SER A 29 -12.65 -4.83 6.85
N SER A 30 -12.61 -5.36 5.62
CA SER A 30 -13.04 -6.71 5.26
C SER A 30 -11.95 -7.78 5.47
N GLY A 31 -10.77 -7.41 5.96
CA GLY A 31 -9.60 -8.29 6.04
C GLY A 31 -8.92 -8.57 4.70
N ARG A 32 -9.39 -7.97 3.60
CA ARG A 32 -8.76 -8.09 2.28
C ARG A 32 -7.69 -7.03 2.09
N THR A 33 -6.60 -7.40 1.43
CA THR A 33 -5.54 -6.45 1.05
C THR A 33 -5.85 -5.76 -0.28
N TYR A 34 -5.52 -4.48 -0.37
CA TYR A 34 -5.71 -3.67 -1.58
C TYR A 34 -4.41 -2.99 -1.95
N THR A 35 -4.09 -2.98 -3.25
CA THR A 35 -2.91 -2.28 -3.76
C THR A 35 -3.27 -0.83 -4.03
N CYS A 36 -2.46 0.09 -3.51
CA CYS A 36 -2.57 1.52 -3.72
C CYS A 36 -1.28 2.06 -4.36
N LEU A 37 -1.44 2.89 -5.39
CA LEU A 37 -0.37 3.61 -6.07
C LEU A 37 -0.64 5.10 -5.90
N ALA A 38 0.18 5.74 -5.05
CA ALA A 38 0.00 7.15 -4.71
C ALA A 38 0.34 8.09 -5.89
N SER A 39 1.24 7.64 -6.77
CA SER A 39 1.71 8.34 -7.98
C SER A 39 0.58 8.62 -8.98
N CYS A 40 -0.34 7.66 -9.14
CA CYS A 40 -1.44 7.73 -10.11
C CYS A 40 -2.83 7.75 -9.46
N HIS A 41 -2.92 8.02 -8.15
CA HIS A 41 -4.19 8.04 -7.40
C HIS A 41 -5.03 6.77 -7.60
N TYR A 42 -4.39 5.60 -7.70
CA TYR A 42 -5.07 4.34 -8.00
C TYR A 42 -5.19 3.43 -6.77
N CYS A 43 -6.33 2.76 -6.66
CA CYS A 43 -6.55 1.70 -5.69
C CYS A 43 -7.31 0.52 -6.31
N SER A 44 -6.86 -0.71 -6.05
CA SER A 44 -7.53 -1.93 -6.53
C SER A 44 -8.85 -2.27 -5.82
N CYS A 45 -9.35 -1.41 -4.94
CA CYS A 45 -10.57 -1.69 -4.17
C CYS A 45 -11.85 -1.49 -5.00
N PRO A 46 -12.91 -2.29 -4.78
CA PRO A 46 -14.18 -2.15 -5.50
C PRO A 46 -14.81 -0.77 -5.36
N ALA A 47 -14.67 -0.14 -4.20
CA ALA A 47 -15.20 1.19 -3.93
C ALA A 47 -14.55 2.28 -4.82
N PHE A 48 -13.27 2.12 -5.18
CA PHE A 48 -12.59 3.01 -6.12
C PHE A 48 -13.16 2.85 -7.53
N ALA A 49 -13.26 1.60 -8.01
CA ALA A 49 -13.82 1.30 -9.32
C ALA A 49 -15.26 1.84 -9.47
N PHE A 50 -16.07 1.74 -8.43
CA PHE A 50 -17.43 2.25 -8.46
C PHE A 50 -17.51 3.77 -8.30
N SER A 51 -16.96 4.31 -7.21
CA SER A 51 -17.20 5.72 -6.83
C SER A 51 -16.36 6.70 -7.63
N VAL A 52 -15.12 6.33 -7.96
CA VAL A 52 -14.17 7.19 -8.68
C VAL A 52 -14.30 6.97 -10.19
N LEU A 53 -14.19 5.73 -10.67
CA LEU A 53 -14.14 5.46 -12.11
C LEU A 53 -15.51 5.44 -12.78
N ARG A 54 -16.55 4.87 -12.15
CA ARG A 54 -17.89 4.77 -12.77
C ARG A 54 -18.77 5.97 -12.47
N LYS A 55 -18.87 6.39 -11.20
CA LYS A 55 -19.81 7.42 -10.77
C LYS A 55 -19.23 8.83 -10.86
N GLY A 56 -17.93 8.99 -10.57
CA GLY A 56 -17.25 10.29 -10.58
C GLY A 56 -17.56 11.18 -9.38
N ASP A 57 -18.31 10.68 -8.39
CA ASP A 57 -18.75 11.45 -7.21
C ASP A 57 -17.66 11.58 -6.12
N SER A 58 -16.49 10.99 -6.33
CA SER A 58 -15.38 11.03 -5.36
C SER A 58 -14.04 11.02 -6.09
N LEU A 59 -13.08 11.80 -5.61
CA LEU A 59 -11.74 11.88 -6.21
C LEU A 59 -10.86 10.67 -5.83
N VAL A 60 -11.03 10.14 -4.62
CA VAL A 60 -10.23 9.03 -4.08
C VAL A 60 -11.09 8.12 -3.20
N CYS A 61 -10.65 6.88 -3.01
CA CYS A 61 -11.25 5.99 -2.01
C CYS A 61 -10.62 6.19 -0.62
N LYS A 62 -11.28 5.68 0.42
CA LYS A 62 -10.78 5.73 1.81
C LYS A 62 -9.36 5.16 1.99
N HIS A 63 -8.98 4.20 1.15
CA HIS A 63 -7.66 3.57 1.19
C HIS A 63 -6.55 4.53 0.71
N LEU A 64 -6.77 5.21 -0.42
CA LEU A 64 -5.86 6.25 -0.91
C LEU A 64 -5.80 7.42 0.06
N LEU A 65 -6.93 7.80 0.66
CA LEU A 65 -6.95 8.83 1.68
C LEU A 65 -6.07 8.46 2.88
N ALA A 66 -6.18 7.24 3.41
CA ALA A 66 -5.31 6.76 4.48
C ALA A 66 -3.82 6.76 4.07
N VAL A 67 -3.53 6.38 2.82
CA VAL A 67 -2.18 6.44 2.25
C VAL A 67 -1.65 7.88 2.24
N TYR A 68 -2.41 8.86 1.76
CA TYR A 68 -1.97 10.27 1.76
C TYR A 68 -1.80 10.81 3.18
N LEU A 69 -2.74 10.53 4.08
CA LEU A 69 -2.63 10.94 5.48
C LEU A 69 -1.37 10.38 6.13
N SER A 70 -1.04 9.10 5.93
CA SER A 70 0.19 8.51 6.48
C SER A 70 1.46 9.19 5.97
N GLN A 71 1.49 9.63 4.70
CA GLN A 71 2.62 10.38 4.13
C GLN A 71 2.76 11.75 4.79
N VAL A 72 1.66 12.51 4.86
CA VAL A 72 1.66 13.88 5.38
C VAL A 72 1.97 13.89 6.88
N MET A 73 1.40 12.94 7.62
CA MET A 73 1.62 12.81 9.06
C MET A 73 3.01 12.27 9.41
N ARG A 74 3.81 11.80 8.43
CA ARG A 74 5.13 11.19 8.62
C ARG A 74 5.15 10.07 9.66
N THR A 75 4.03 9.36 9.84
CA THR A 75 3.91 8.23 10.78
C THR A 75 4.46 6.93 10.18
N CYS A 76 4.96 6.96 8.95
CA CYS A 76 5.60 5.82 8.32
C CYS A 76 7.04 5.64 8.83
N GLN A 77 7.37 4.45 9.36
CA GLN A 77 8.75 4.09 9.66
C GLN A 77 9.43 3.51 8.43
N GLN A 78 10.55 4.11 8.04
CA GLN A 78 11.36 3.67 6.92
C GLN A 78 12.41 2.66 7.42
N LEU A 79 12.25 1.38 7.08
CA LEU A 79 13.21 0.32 7.39
C LEU A 79 14.03 -0.04 6.16
N SER A 80 15.33 0.23 6.21
CA SER A 80 16.29 -0.33 5.25
C SER A 80 16.39 -1.84 5.46
N VAL A 81 15.90 -2.62 4.51
CA VAL A 81 15.99 -4.08 4.54
C VAL A 81 17.06 -4.53 3.56
N SER A 82 17.90 -5.47 3.99
CA SER A 82 18.88 -6.12 3.13
C SER A 82 18.16 -6.98 2.09
N ASP A 83 18.75 -7.17 0.92
CA ASP A 83 18.12 -7.90 -0.20
C ASP A 83 17.75 -9.35 0.20
N LYS A 84 18.47 -9.96 1.16
CA LYS A 84 18.12 -11.27 1.75
C LYS A 84 16.79 -11.25 2.52
N GLN A 85 16.59 -10.22 3.34
CA GLN A 85 15.36 -10.04 4.12
C GLN A 85 14.17 -9.65 3.25
N LEU A 86 14.42 -8.94 2.13
CA LEU A 86 13.38 -8.70 1.13
C LEU A 86 12.91 -10.00 0.49
N THR A 87 13.82 -10.91 0.15
CA THR A 87 13.46 -12.24 -0.35
C THR A 87 12.61 -13.00 0.65
N ASP A 88 12.95 -12.96 1.94
CA ASP A 88 12.17 -13.64 2.99
C ASP A 88 10.77 -13.03 3.15
N ILE A 89 10.63 -11.70 3.10
CA ILE A 89 9.34 -11.01 3.20
C ILE A 89 8.45 -11.28 1.97
N LEU A 90 9.03 -11.25 0.76
CA LEU A 90 8.32 -11.57 -0.48
C LEU A 90 7.96 -13.06 -0.55
N SER A 91 8.78 -13.94 0.03
CA SER A 91 8.51 -15.39 0.11
C SER A 91 7.47 -15.73 1.19
N ALA A 92 7.33 -14.88 2.21
CA ALA A 92 6.35 -15.05 3.29
C ALA A 92 4.91 -14.68 2.88
N GLU A 93 4.67 -14.17 1.67
CA GLU A 93 3.31 -13.93 1.15
C GLU A 93 2.52 -15.23 0.87
N LYS A 94 3.07 -16.43 1.19
CA LYS A 94 2.40 -17.73 1.01
C LYS A 94 1.82 -18.38 2.28
N THR A 95 1.58 -17.67 3.38
CA THR A 95 0.88 -18.30 4.53
C THR A 95 -0.06 -17.36 5.27
N GLN A 96 -1.25 -17.18 4.72
CA GLN A 96 -2.47 -17.03 5.52
C GLN A 96 -3.56 -17.94 4.91
N GLU A 97 -3.39 -19.24 5.08
CA GLU A 97 -4.50 -20.19 5.11
C GLU A 97 -4.37 -20.95 6.44
N ALA A 98 -5.31 -20.69 7.34
CA ALA A 98 -5.61 -21.53 8.49
C ALA A 98 -6.85 -22.36 8.13
#